data_AF-A0A0F9KK65-F1
#
_entry.id   AF-A0A0F9KK65-F1
#
_cell.length_a   1.000
_cell.length_b   1.000
_cell.length_c   1.000
_cell.angle_alpha   90.00
_cell.angle_beta   90.00
_cell.angle_gamma   90.00
#
_symmetry.space_group_name_H-M   'P 1'
#
loop_
_entity.id
_entity.type
_entity.pdbx_description
1 polymer ?
#
loop_
_entity_poly.entity_id
_entity_poly.type
_entity_poly.pdbx_seq_one_letter_code
_entity_poly.pdbx_strand_id
1 'polypeptide(L)'
;MKEIIISLVFIFGMSCVCNAEDYHVKTQSNNARSATIVFHIPIPIENNVANIPLRTALSQYIQPRNEDGTFGTFQSQLQGIDGIELTQLRNGELYEHVEAVSFLAADTNTQKLTKIDEKYKKLEIGGLNKIRKILKFWGLNRNVP
;
A
#
# COMPACT_ATOMS: atom_id res chain seq x y z
N MET A 1 20.87 -43.54 31.19
CA MET A 1 21.34 -43.17 29.82
C MET A 1 20.11 -43.21 28.92
N LYS A 2 19.56 -42.06 28.51
CA LYS A 2 19.69 -41.47 27.15
C LYS A 2 19.19 -42.47 26.09
N GLU A 3 18.19 -42.19 25.26
CA GLU A 3 17.99 -40.98 24.46
C GLU A 3 16.50 -40.63 24.23
N ILE A 4 16.22 -39.32 24.20
CA ILE A 4 14.96 -38.72 23.77
C ILE A 4 15.15 -38.35 22.30
N ILE A 5 14.34 -38.91 21.39
CA ILE A 5 14.29 -38.50 19.98
C ILE A 5 13.25 -37.39 19.87
N ILE A 6 13.72 -36.14 19.81
CA ILE A 6 12.92 -34.99 19.35
C ILE A 6 13.07 -34.94 17.83
N SER A 7 12.06 -35.41 17.10
CA SER A 7 11.97 -35.16 15.66
C SER A 7 11.43 -33.76 15.41
N LEU A 8 12.28 -32.98 14.73
CA LEU A 8 12.07 -31.65 14.18
C LEU A 8 10.69 -31.48 13.53
N VAL A 9 9.96 -30.47 13.98
CA VAL A 9 8.90 -29.82 13.20
C VAL A 9 9.56 -28.78 12.31
N PHE A 10 9.57 -29.03 11.01
CA PHE A 10 9.85 -28.03 9.98
C PHE A 10 8.86 -28.23 8.84
N ILE A 11 7.79 -27.43 8.81
CA ILE A 11 7.26 -26.92 7.55
C ILE A 11 6.90 -25.45 7.80
N PHE A 12 7.71 -24.57 7.21
CA PHE A 12 7.40 -23.18 6.97
C PHE A 12 6.10 -23.11 6.15
N GLY A 13 4.98 -22.94 6.83
CA GLY A 13 3.74 -22.46 6.23
C GLY A 13 3.77 -20.93 6.14
N MET A 14 4.78 -20.36 5.47
CA MET A 14 4.69 -18.97 5.04
C MET A 14 3.74 -18.96 3.85
N SER A 15 2.45 -19.06 4.15
CA SER A 15 1.40 -18.80 3.18
C SER A 15 1.59 -17.36 2.72
N CYS A 16 2.26 -17.19 1.59
CA CYS A 16 2.06 -16.01 0.76
C CYS A 16 0.64 -16.16 0.22
N VAL A 17 -0.36 -15.94 1.07
CA VAL A 17 -1.67 -15.54 0.62
C VAL A 17 -1.44 -14.13 0.11
N CYS A 18 -1.09 -14.02 -1.18
CA CYS A 18 -1.27 -12.76 -1.88
C CYS A 18 -2.79 -12.57 -1.86
N ASN A 19 -3.30 -11.79 -0.91
CA ASN A 19 -4.72 -11.46 -0.95
C ASN A 19 -4.92 -10.72 -2.27
N ALA A 20 -5.96 -11.09 -3.01
CA ALA A 20 -6.30 -10.47 -4.29
C ALA A 20 -6.71 -8.98 -4.16
N GLU A 21 -6.45 -8.35 -3.01
CA GLU A 21 -6.82 -6.98 -2.64
C GLU A 21 -5.59 -6.05 -2.49
N ASP A 22 -4.36 -6.57 -2.59
CA ASP A 22 -3.15 -5.77 -2.35
C ASP A 22 -2.80 -4.84 -3.53
N TYR A 23 -3.28 -5.16 -4.74
CA TYR A 23 -3.10 -4.34 -5.93
C TYR A 23 -4.07 -4.66 -7.07
N HIS A 24 -4.26 -3.68 -7.96
CA HIS A 24 -5.15 -3.77 -9.12
C HIS A 24 -4.46 -3.32 -10.41
N VAL A 25 -4.75 -3.99 -11.53
CA VAL A 25 -4.28 -3.55 -12.85
C VAL A 25 -5.18 -2.39 -13.33
N LYS A 26 -4.61 -1.19 -13.46
CA LYS A 26 -5.32 -0.02 -14.00
C LYS A 26 -5.38 -0.03 -15.52
N THR A 27 -4.24 -0.23 -16.16
CA THR A 27 -4.10 -0.29 -17.61
C THR A 27 -2.98 -1.26 -17.99
N GLN A 28 -3.06 -1.79 -19.21
CA GLN A 28 -2.00 -2.61 -19.78
C GLN A 28 -1.65 -2.09 -21.17
N SER A 29 -0.36 -2.07 -21.51
CA SER A 29 0.09 -1.76 -22.86
C SER A 29 -0.43 -2.80 -23.86
N ASN A 30 -0.70 -2.40 -25.10
CA ASN A 30 -1.23 -3.30 -26.14
C ASN A 30 -0.37 -4.54 -26.43
N ASN A 31 0.94 -4.47 -26.21
CA ASN A 31 1.86 -5.59 -26.37
C ASN A 31 2.12 -6.37 -25.07
N ALA A 32 1.37 -6.07 -24.00
CA ALA A 32 1.49 -6.64 -22.67
C ALA A 32 2.93 -6.58 -22.08
N ARG A 33 3.76 -5.62 -22.51
CA ARG A 33 5.12 -5.40 -22.01
C ARG A 33 5.18 -4.44 -20.82
N SER A 34 4.07 -3.80 -20.48
CA SER A 34 3.92 -3.10 -19.21
C SER A 34 2.48 -3.08 -18.74
N ALA A 35 2.28 -3.01 -17.43
CA ALA A 35 0.99 -2.71 -16.81
C ALA A 35 1.15 -1.57 -15.79
N THR A 36 0.19 -0.67 -15.75
CA THR A 36 0.05 0.30 -14.66
C THR A 36 -0.73 -0.38 -13.56
N ILE A 37 -0.13 -0.48 -12.39
CA ILE A 37 -0.69 -1.15 -11.22
C ILE A 37 -0.99 -0.10 -10.15
N VAL A 38 -2.15 -0.21 -9.52
CA VAL A 38 -2.53 0.51 -8.30
C VAL A 38 -2.21 -0.41 -7.13
N PHE A 39 -1.27 -0.03 -6.28
CA PHE A 39 -0.91 -0.79 -5.08
C PHE A 39 -1.58 -0.17 -3.86
N HIS A 40 -2.12 -1.01 -2.98
CA HIS A 40 -2.70 -0.61 -1.70
C HIS A 40 -1.77 -1.04 -0.56
N ILE A 41 -1.10 -0.04 0.02
CA ILE A 41 -0.10 -0.25 1.06
C ILE A 41 -0.79 -0.09 2.43
N PRO A 42 -0.77 -1.12 3.29
CA PRO A 42 -1.40 -1.04 4.60
C PRO A 42 -0.67 -0.03 5.50
N ILE A 43 -1.45 0.78 6.20
CA ILE A 43 -0.95 1.75 7.17
C ILE A 43 -1.09 1.17 8.58
N PRO A 44 0.01 1.06 9.34
CA PRO A 44 -0.01 0.49 10.68
C PRO A 44 -0.80 1.38 11.65
N ILE A 45 -1.30 0.77 12.72
CA ILE A 45 -1.92 1.48 13.84
C ILE A 45 -0.80 2.00 14.73
N GLU A 46 -0.41 3.24 14.51
CA GLU A 46 0.60 3.96 15.30
C GLU A 46 0.31 5.47 15.28
N ASN A 47 0.99 6.23 16.14
CA ASN A 47 0.91 7.69 16.17
C ASN A 47 2.15 8.33 15.55
N ASN A 48 1.98 9.52 14.97
CA ASN A 48 3.09 10.37 14.56
C ASN A 48 3.68 11.15 15.77
N VAL A 49 4.64 12.05 15.52
CA VAL A 49 5.30 12.77 16.63
C VAL A 49 4.40 13.80 17.34
N ALA A 50 3.28 14.17 16.71
CA ALA A 50 2.25 15.04 17.28
C ALA A 50 1.23 14.24 18.11
N ASN A 51 1.46 12.94 18.31
CA ASN A 51 0.53 12.00 18.92
C ASN A 51 -0.81 11.86 18.16
N ILE A 52 -0.81 12.13 16.85
CA ILE A 52 -1.96 11.93 15.97
C ILE A 52 -1.86 10.54 15.34
N PRO A 53 -2.94 9.73 15.34
CA PRO A 53 -2.94 8.44 14.65
C PRO A 53 -2.56 8.60 13.18
N LEU A 54 -1.63 7.79 12.70
CA LEU A 54 -1.08 7.90 11.34
C LEU A 54 -2.16 7.74 10.26
N ARG A 55 -3.14 6.86 10.49
CA ARG A 55 -4.32 6.68 9.63
C ARG A 55 -5.16 7.95 9.55
N THR A 56 -5.39 8.64 10.67
CA THR A 56 -6.08 9.94 10.71
C THR A 56 -5.28 11.04 10.02
N ALA A 57 -3.97 11.08 10.21
CA ALA A 57 -3.12 12.04 9.51
C ALA A 57 -3.14 11.81 7.99
N LEU A 58 -3.13 10.54 7.56
CA LEU A 58 -3.20 10.18 6.15
C LEU A 58 -4.56 10.56 5.55
N SER A 59 -5.67 10.24 6.20
CA SER A 59 -7.01 10.53 5.68
C SER A 59 -7.22 12.03 5.45
N GLN A 60 -6.65 12.88 6.31
CA GLN A 60 -6.68 14.33 6.14
C GLN A 60 -5.71 14.80 5.03
N TYR A 61 -4.54 14.17 4.90
CA TYR A 61 -3.54 14.53 3.89
C TYR A 61 -3.97 14.21 2.46
N ILE A 62 -4.62 13.06 2.23
CA ILE A 62 -5.03 12.62 0.88
C ILE A 62 -6.29 13.31 0.37
N GLN A 63 -7.02 14.01 1.25
CA GLN A 63 -8.19 14.76 0.85
C GLN A 63 -7.76 16.03 0.12
N PRO A 64 -8.26 16.27 -1.11
CA PRO A 64 -7.96 17.50 -1.82
C PRO A 64 -8.46 18.69 -1.00
N ARG A 65 -7.75 19.82 -1.05
CA ARG A 65 -8.21 21.05 -0.40
C ARG A 65 -9.00 21.88 -1.41
N ASN A 66 -10.23 22.20 -1.06
CA ASN A 66 -11.08 23.08 -1.86
C ASN A 66 -10.63 24.54 -1.69
N GLU A 67 -11.04 25.40 -2.63
CA GLU A 67 -10.72 26.85 -2.62
C GLU A 67 -11.29 27.57 -1.39
N ASP A 68 -12.38 27.06 -0.82
CA ASP A 68 -13.01 27.57 0.41
C ASP A 68 -12.32 27.09 1.70
N GLY A 69 -11.21 26.36 1.58
CA GLY A 69 -10.45 25.84 2.71
C GLY A 69 -11.01 24.56 3.31
N THR A 70 -12.11 24.01 2.80
CA THR A 70 -12.66 22.71 3.20
C THR A 70 -11.89 21.55 2.56
N PHE A 71 -12.06 20.35 3.13
CA PHE A 71 -11.52 19.12 2.54
C PHE A 71 -12.55 18.50 1.59
N GLY A 72 -12.13 18.23 0.36
CA GLY A 72 -12.88 17.46 -0.61
C GLY A 72 -12.82 15.95 -0.33
N THR A 73 -13.50 15.17 -1.17
CA THR A 73 -13.56 13.72 -1.00
C THR A 73 -12.44 13.03 -1.79
N PHE A 74 -11.67 12.18 -1.12
CA PHE A 74 -10.70 11.31 -1.79
C PHE A 74 -11.38 10.44 -2.86
N GLN A 75 -10.75 10.39 -4.04
CA GLN A 75 -11.14 9.54 -5.16
C GLN A 75 -9.98 8.60 -5.47
N SER A 76 -10.28 7.31 -5.61
CA SER A 76 -9.30 6.30 -6.02
C SER A 76 -8.87 6.52 -7.48
N GLN A 77 -7.63 6.16 -7.80
CA GLN A 77 -7.14 6.10 -9.16
C GLN A 77 -7.67 4.89 -9.95
N LEU A 78 -8.34 3.95 -9.28
CA LEU A 78 -9.00 2.79 -9.87
C LEU A 78 -10.46 3.13 -10.18
N GLN A 79 -10.87 2.98 -11.46
CA GLN A 79 -12.28 3.10 -11.83
C GLN A 79 -13.03 1.85 -11.39
N GLY A 80 -14.17 2.02 -10.71
CA GLY A 80 -14.97 0.89 -10.23
C GLY A 80 -14.39 0.17 -9.02
N ILE A 81 -13.55 0.86 -8.21
CA ILE A 81 -13.08 0.34 -6.92
C ILE A 81 -14.26 -0.12 -6.04
N ASP A 82 -14.04 -1.20 -5.29
CA ASP A 82 -15.03 -1.69 -4.34
C ASP A 82 -15.32 -0.65 -3.23
N GLY A 83 -16.55 -0.64 -2.73
CA GLY A 83 -16.99 0.32 -1.71
C GLY A 83 -16.27 0.17 -0.36
N ILE A 84 -15.90 -1.06 0.03
CA ILE A 84 -15.16 -1.35 1.25
C ILE A 84 -13.73 -0.83 1.12
N GLU A 85 -13.08 -1.14 0.00
CA GLU A 85 -11.71 -0.72 -0.28
C GLU A 85 -11.59 0.81 -0.37
N LEU A 86 -12.55 1.46 -1.04
CA LEU A 86 -12.65 2.92 -1.06
C LEU A 86 -12.83 3.51 0.34
N THR A 87 -13.58 2.83 1.21
CA THR A 87 -13.77 3.25 2.60
C THR A 87 -12.47 3.13 3.40
N GLN A 88 -11.73 2.03 3.24
CA GLN A 88 -10.42 1.84 3.86
C GLN A 88 -9.40 2.91 3.41
N LEU A 89 -9.38 3.25 2.11
CA LEU A 89 -8.56 4.34 1.58
C LEU A 89 -8.94 5.68 2.22
N ARG A 90 -10.24 6.02 2.28
CA ARG A 90 -10.75 7.25 2.89
C ARG A 90 -10.46 7.35 4.39
N ASN A 91 -10.46 6.23 5.08
CA ASN A 91 -10.10 6.14 6.51
C ASN A 91 -8.59 6.18 6.75
N GLY A 92 -7.77 6.18 5.69
CA GLY A 92 -6.32 6.16 5.79
C GLY A 92 -5.74 4.81 6.25
N GLU A 93 -6.52 3.73 6.14
CA GLU A 93 -6.07 2.37 6.46
C GLU A 93 -5.17 1.80 5.37
N LEU A 94 -5.41 2.23 4.13
CA LEU A 94 -4.63 1.91 2.95
C LEU A 94 -4.08 3.22 2.34
N TYR A 95 -2.89 3.15 1.78
CA TYR A 95 -2.32 4.19 0.93
C TYR A 95 -2.23 3.70 -0.51
N GLU A 96 -2.80 4.48 -1.43
CA GLU A 96 -2.79 4.17 -2.85
C GLU A 96 -1.50 4.70 -3.53
N HIS A 97 -0.75 3.81 -4.17
CA HIS A 97 0.43 4.15 -4.96
C HIS A 97 0.33 3.56 -6.36
N VAL A 98 0.41 4.41 -7.39
CA VAL A 98 0.30 3.97 -8.79
C VAL A 98 1.68 3.88 -9.42
N GLU A 99 2.01 2.74 -10.00
CA GLU A 99 3.29 2.54 -10.67
C GLU A 99 3.21 1.59 -11.86
N ALA A 100 4.07 1.83 -12.86
CA ALA A 100 4.21 0.94 -14.00
C ALA A 100 5.16 -0.23 -13.67
N VAL A 101 4.74 -1.44 -14.02
CA VAL A 101 5.55 -2.66 -13.96
C VAL A 101 5.86 -3.08 -15.39
N SER A 102 7.14 -3.23 -15.72
CA SER A 102 7.59 -3.67 -17.04
C SER A 102 7.81 -5.19 -17.09
N PHE A 103 7.49 -5.77 -18.24
CA PHE A 103 7.57 -7.19 -18.53
C PHE A 103 8.43 -7.44 -19.79
N LEU A 104 9.03 -8.61 -19.84
CA LEU A 104 9.64 -9.13 -21.06
C LEU A 104 8.55 -9.75 -21.94
N ALA A 105 8.78 -9.73 -23.26
CA ALA A 105 7.82 -10.31 -24.20
C ALA A 105 7.60 -11.81 -23.98
N ALA A 106 8.61 -12.51 -23.46
CA ALA A 106 8.57 -13.94 -23.16
C ALA A 106 8.08 -14.27 -21.74
N ASP A 107 7.75 -13.28 -20.91
CA ASP A 107 7.27 -13.56 -19.56
C ASP A 107 5.92 -14.30 -19.61
N THR A 108 5.84 -15.43 -18.90
CA THR A 108 4.57 -16.10 -18.62
C THR A 108 3.71 -15.28 -17.66
N ASN A 109 2.41 -15.57 -17.58
CA ASN A 109 1.52 -14.89 -16.64
C ASN A 109 2.00 -15.02 -15.18
N THR A 110 2.53 -16.19 -14.80
CA THR A 110 3.13 -16.41 -13.48
C THR A 110 4.33 -15.49 -13.24
N GLN A 111 5.23 -15.34 -14.22
CA GLN A 111 6.39 -14.45 -14.09
C GLN A 111 5.99 -12.97 -14.00
N LYS A 112 4.95 -12.57 -14.74
CA LYS A 112 4.38 -11.21 -14.63
C LYS A 112 3.82 -10.96 -13.23
N LEU A 113 3.06 -11.91 -12.69
CA LEU A 113 2.52 -11.84 -11.33
C LEU A 113 3.65 -11.73 -10.30
N THR A 114 4.66 -12.59 -10.38
CA THR A 114 5.83 -12.53 -9.48
C THR A 114 6.52 -11.17 -9.52
N LYS A 115 6.66 -10.55 -10.70
CA LYS A 115 7.24 -9.20 -10.81
C LYS A 115 6.39 -8.13 -10.13
N ILE A 116 5.06 -8.24 -10.20
CA ILE A 116 4.14 -7.34 -9.49
C ILE A 116 4.26 -7.56 -7.98
N ASP A 117 4.29 -8.81 -7.51
CA ASP A 117 4.45 -9.13 -6.08
C ASP A 117 5.79 -8.63 -5.51
N GLU A 118 6.88 -8.81 -6.24
CA GLU A 118 8.20 -8.29 -5.86
C GLU A 118 8.19 -6.76 -5.80
N LYS A 119 7.44 -6.11 -6.69
CA LYS A 119 7.28 -4.65 -6.68
C LYS A 119 6.47 -4.21 -5.47
N TYR A 120 5.37 -4.89 -5.17
CA TYR A 120 4.54 -4.63 -3.99
C TYR A 120 5.36 -4.72 -2.71
N LYS A 121 6.11 -5.80 -2.49
CA LYS A 121 6.95 -5.98 -1.29
C LYS A 121 7.97 -4.85 -1.09
N LYS A 122 8.55 -4.34 -2.18
CA LYS A 122 9.47 -3.19 -2.13
C LYS A 122 8.73 -1.90 -1.76
N LEU A 123 7.54 -1.71 -2.32
CA LEU A 123 6.70 -0.54 -2.07
C LEU A 123 6.05 -0.55 -0.69
N GLU A 124 5.70 -1.71 -0.15
CA GLU A 124 5.16 -1.83 1.19
C GLU A 124 6.13 -1.24 2.21
N ILE A 125 7.41 -1.64 2.15
CA ILE A 125 8.45 -1.14 3.05
C ILE A 125 8.82 0.32 2.70
N GLY A 126 9.11 0.60 1.43
CA GLY A 126 9.61 1.91 1.00
C GLY A 126 8.54 3.01 1.04
N GLY A 127 7.33 2.69 0.59
CA GLY A 127 6.16 3.55 0.60
C GLY A 127 5.69 3.86 2.01
N LEU A 128 5.64 2.87 2.92
CA LEU A 128 5.33 3.12 4.33
C LEU A 128 6.32 4.10 4.96
N ASN A 129 7.62 3.92 4.73
CA ASN A 129 8.64 4.84 5.24
C ASN A 129 8.50 6.25 4.66
N LYS A 130 8.15 6.37 3.38
CA LYS A 130 7.86 7.66 2.74
C LYS A 130 6.65 8.34 3.39
N ILE A 131 5.55 7.61 3.60
CA ILE A 131 4.33 8.12 4.24
C ILE A 131 4.61 8.55 5.69
N ARG A 132 5.30 7.73 6.47
CA ARG A 132 5.75 8.10 7.82
C ARG A 132 6.56 9.39 7.83
N LYS A 133 7.45 9.59 6.86
CA LYS A 133 8.25 10.82 6.74
C LYS A 133 7.39 12.04 6.40
N ILE A 134 6.44 11.92 5.48
CA ILE A 134 5.52 13.00 5.09
C ILE A 134 4.65 13.40 6.29
N LEU A 135 4.07 12.41 6.97
CA LEU A 135 3.11 12.63 8.06
C LEU A 135 3.76 12.81 9.44
N LYS A 136 5.10 12.75 9.52
CA LYS A 136 5.86 12.76 10.77
C LYS A 136 5.43 13.89 11.69
N PHE A 137 5.31 15.09 11.13
CA PHE A 137 4.98 16.33 11.85
C PHE A 137 3.57 16.84 11.55
N TRP A 138 2.72 16.03 10.91
CA TRP A 138 1.34 16.42 10.61
C TRP A 138 0.60 16.80 11.89
N GLY A 139 -0.09 17.94 11.86
CA GLY A 139 -0.82 18.49 13.00
C GLY A 139 0.02 19.25 14.03
N LEU A 140 1.35 19.34 13.86
CA LEU A 140 2.13 20.34 14.59
C LEU A 140 1.94 21.71 13.94
N ASN A 141 1.28 22.62 14.64
CA ASN A 141 1.28 24.04 14.30
C ASN A 141 2.43 24.72 15.04
N ARG A 142 3.37 25.31 14.30
CA ARG A 142 4.35 26.23 14.89
C ARG A 142 3.83 27.65 14.68
N ASN A 143 3.38 28.29 15.76
CA ASN A 143 3.35 29.75 15.79
C ASN A 143 4.81 30.21 15.86
N VAL A 144 5.34 30.76 14.77
CA VAL A 144 6.64 31.43 14.75
C VAL A 144 6.36 32.88 15.19
N PRO A 145 6.91 33.35 16.32
CA PRO A 145 6.81 34.75 16.74
C PRO A 145 7.49 35.69 15.73
#